data_AF-A0A2X1ZK01-F1
#
_entry.id   AF-A0A2X1ZK01-F1
#
_cell.length_a   1.000
_cell.length_b   1.000
_cell.length_c   1.000
_cell.angle_alpha   90.00
_cell.angle_beta   90.00
_cell.angle_gamma   90.00
#
_symmetry.space_group_name_H-M   'P 1'
#
loop_
_entity.id
_entity.type
_entity.pdbx_description
1 polymer ?
#
loop_
_entity_poly.entity_id
_entity_poly.type
_entity_poly.pdbx_seq_one_letter_code
_entity_poly.pdbx_strand_id
1 'polypeptide(L)'
;MIIKTFNRSLTASFFIARVGNVGKPMWKPYTANNSYMVISEQPDIDFQRVKIAYESGAFKPYTFGTCQPFIRLRDVIKVVACCGDINERHLKQVALLESYLEQEQKKLDKQRILLKEMQKAIFSNR
;
A
#
# COMPACT_ATOMS: atom_id res chain seq x y z
N MET A 1 10.50 -11.93 7.78
CA MET A 1 9.06 -11.68 7.63
C MET A 1 8.28 -12.98 7.48
N ILE A 2 7.13 -13.12 8.16
CA ILE A 2 6.23 -14.29 8.06
C ILE A 2 4.87 -13.82 7.54
N ILE A 3 4.34 -14.46 6.49
CA ILE A 3 3.03 -14.13 5.90
C ILE A 3 2.07 -15.29 6.16
N LYS A 4 0.89 -14.99 6.72
CA LYS A 4 -0.14 -15.98 7.05
C LYS A 4 -1.52 -15.53 6.58
N THR A 5 -2.44 -16.48 6.49
CA THR A 5 -3.88 -16.16 6.44
C THR A 5 -4.29 -15.42 7.69
N PHE A 6 -5.37 -14.65 7.58
CA PHE A 6 -5.89 -13.88 8.70
C PHE A 6 -6.26 -14.79 9.88
N ASN A 7 -5.79 -14.42 11.07
CA ASN A 7 -6.07 -15.10 12.33
C ASN A 7 -6.25 -14.06 13.43
N ARG A 8 -7.44 -14.04 14.06
CA ARG A 8 -7.79 -13.06 15.11
C ARG A 8 -6.95 -13.18 16.37
N SER A 9 -6.37 -14.35 16.63
CA SER A 9 -5.55 -14.61 17.82
C SER A 9 -4.10 -14.12 17.67
N LEU A 10 -3.72 -13.65 16.49
CA LEU A 10 -2.37 -13.15 16.22
C LEU A 10 -2.40 -11.64 15.98
N THR A 11 -1.34 -10.96 16.39
CA THR A 11 -1.13 -9.54 16.08
C THR A 11 -0.31 -9.43 14.81
N ALA A 12 -0.87 -8.78 13.78
CA ALA A 12 -0.14 -8.48 12.54
C ALA A 12 0.63 -7.15 12.68
N SER A 13 1.84 -7.13 12.14
CA SER A 13 2.63 -5.92 11.91
C SER A 13 2.00 -5.04 10.82
N PHE A 14 1.57 -5.66 9.72
CA PHE A 14 0.78 -5.03 8.65
C PHE A 14 0.06 -6.12 7.83
N PHE A 15 -0.63 -5.72 6.76
CA PHE A 15 -1.46 -6.59 5.94
C PHE A 15 -1.13 -6.47 4.45
N ILE A 16 -1.40 -7.53 3.68
CA ILE A 16 -1.28 -7.55 2.22
C ILE A 16 -2.64 -7.91 1.63
N ALA A 17 -3.15 -7.11 0.70
CA ALA A 17 -4.43 -7.36 0.06
C ALA A 17 -4.41 -8.67 -0.74
N ARG A 18 -5.36 -9.55 -0.42
CA ARG A 18 -5.57 -10.83 -1.10
C ARG A 18 -6.50 -10.70 -2.30
N VAL A 19 -7.49 -9.80 -2.22
CA VAL A 19 -8.57 -9.62 -3.22
C VAL A 19 -8.66 -8.15 -3.62
N GLY A 20 -8.97 -7.86 -4.89
CA GLY A 20 -9.10 -6.50 -5.41
C GLY A 20 -7.73 -5.92 -5.77
N ASN A 21 -7.20 -5.01 -4.93
CA ASN A 21 -5.86 -4.43 -5.09
C ASN A 21 -4.77 -5.42 -4.66
N VAL A 22 -4.73 -6.57 -5.33
CA VAL A 22 -3.90 -7.72 -5.00
C VAL A 22 -2.44 -7.33 -4.77
N GLY A 23 -1.87 -7.76 -3.64
CA GLY A 23 -0.48 -7.49 -3.29
C GLY A 23 -0.23 -6.15 -2.58
N LYS A 24 -1.23 -5.27 -2.51
CA LYS A 24 -1.08 -3.96 -1.87
C LYS A 24 -0.81 -4.10 -0.36
N PRO A 25 0.29 -3.53 0.17
CA PRO A 25 0.50 -3.47 1.61
C PRO A 25 -0.38 -2.41 2.26
N MET A 26 -0.89 -2.69 3.46
CA MET A 26 -1.80 -1.83 4.20
C MET A 26 -1.56 -1.95 5.71
N TRP A 27 -1.56 -0.83 6.43
CA TRP A 27 -1.45 -0.81 7.90
C TRP A 27 -2.70 -1.33 8.60
N LYS A 28 -3.86 -1.20 7.94
CA LYS A 28 -5.14 -1.72 8.40
C LYS A 28 -5.73 -2.63 7.31
N PRO A 29 -6.32 -3.78 7.68
CA PRO A 29 -6.92 -4.66 6.69
C PRO A 29 -8.20 -4.02 6.14
N TYR A 30 -8.51 -4.29 4.86
CA TYR A 30 -9.78 -3.86 4.27
C TYR A 30 -10.95 -4.69 4.86
N THR A 31 -10.82 -6.01 4.78
CA THR A 31 -11.62 -6.97 5.56
C THR A 31 -10.72 -8.14 5.97
N ALA A 32 -11.09 -8.84 7.05
CA ALA A 32 -10.35 -9.97 7.59
C ALA A 32 -10.07 -11.05 6.53
N ASN A 33 -11.05 -11.42 5.70
CA ASN A 33 -10.92 -12.51 4.73
C ASN A 33 -10.21 -12.11 3.43
N ASN A 34 -10.07 -10.80 3.18
CA ASN A 34 -9.49 -10.26 1.96
C ASN A 34 -8.06 -9.76 2.17
N SER A 35 -7.43 -10.11 3.29
CA SER A 35 -6.07 -9.70 3.61
C SER A 35 -5.25 -10.86 4.15
N TYR A 36 -3.98 -10.92 3.78
CA TYR A 36 -2.96 -11.70 4.47
C TYR A 36 -2.36 -10.88 5.60
N MET A 37 -2.04 -11.55 6.70
CA MET A 37 -1.35 -10.96 7.84
C MET A 37 0.15 -11.13 7.69
N VAL A 38 0.88 -10.09 8.03
CA VAL A 38 2.33 -10.09 8.04
C VAL A 38 2.81 -9.91 9.48
N ILE A 39 3.69 -10.79 9.90
CA ILE A 39 4.41 -10.72 11.17
C ILE A 39 5.87 -10.44 10.83
N SER A 40 6.37 -9.29 11.29
CA SER A 40 7.70 -8.79 10.98
C SER A 40 8.34 -8.17 12.21
N GLU A 41 9.65 -8.37 12.35
CA GLU A 41 10.53 -7.70 13.31
C GLU A 41 10.85 -6.26 12.88
N GLN A 42 10.76 -5.95 11.59
CA GLN A 42 11.05 -4.65 10.99
C GLN A 42 9.88 -4.19 10.11
N PRO A 43 8.74 -3.82 10.71
CA PRO A 43 7.49 -3.55 10.00
C PRO A 43 7.62 -2.52 8.89
N ASP A 44 8.30 -1.40 9.13
CA ASP A 44 8.38 -0.31 8.16
C ASP A 44 9.21 -0.66 6.92
N ILE A 45 10.34 -1.36 7.12
CA ILE A 45 11.23 -1.79 6.04
C ILE A 45 10.51 -2.85 5.19
N ASP A 46 9.92 -3.84 5.84
CA ASP A 46 9.20 -4.90 5.17
C ASP A 46 7.92 -4.39 4.46
N PHE A 47 7.24 -3.40 5.04
CA PHE A 47 6.14 -2.72 4.37
C PHE A 47 6.60 -2.07 3.06
N GLN A 48 7.74 -1.37 3.08
CA GLN A 48 8.29 -0.73 1.89
C GLN A 48 8.77 -1.74 0.84
N ARG A 49 9.35 -2.88 1.26
CA ARG A 49 9.69 -3.99 0.35
C ARG A 49 8.45 -4.47 -0.42
N VAL A 50 7.37 -4.76 0.32
CA VAL A 50 6.11 -5.22 -0.27
C VAL A 50 5.50 -4.13 -1.15
N LYS A 51 5.62 -2.86 -0.75
CA LYS A 51 5.07 -1.73 -1.51
C LYS A 51 5.77 -1.58 -2.86
N ILE A 52 7.10 -1.66 -2.90
CA ILE A 52 7.85 -1.61 -4.16
C ILE A 52 7.45 -2.78 -5.06
N ALA A 53 7.34 -4.00 -4.53
CA ALA A 53 6.87 -5.16 -5.29
C ALA A 53 5.45 -4.96 -5.86
N TYR A 54 4.59 -4.27 -5.12
CA TYR A 54 3.24 -3.93 -5.55
C TYR A 54 3.23 -2.90 -6.67
N GLU A 55 3.91 -1.77 -6.48
CA GLU A 55 3.98 -0.68 -7.46
C GLU A 55 4.74 -1.11 -8.73
N SER A 56 5.68 -2.07 -8.62
CA SER A 56 6.36 -2.65 -9.78
C SER A 56 5.52 -3.69 -10.55
N GLY A 57 4.31 -4.01 -10.09
CA GLY A 57 3.44 -5.01 -10.70
C GLY A 57 3.94 -6.45 -10.55
N ALA A 58 4.76 -6.76 -9.53
CA ALA A 58 5.33 -8.10 -9.35
C ALA A 58 4.26 -9.15 -8.94
N PHE A 59 3.18 -8.72 -8.29
CA PHE A 59 2.08 -9.60 -7.93
C PHE A 59 1.20 -9.91 -9.15
N LYS A 60 1.10 -11.19 -9.49
CA LYS A 60 0.27 -11.68 -10.60
C LYS A 60 -1.07 -12.17 -10.05
N PRO A 61 -2.17 -11.39 -10.18
CA PRO A 61 -3.48 -11.83 -9.72
C PRO A 61 -4.04 -12.93 -10.63
N TYR A 62 -4.80 -13.85 -10.05
CA TYR A 62 -5.71 -14.73 -10.77
C TYR A 62 -7.03 -14.01 -10.99
N THR A 63 -7.47 -13.98 -12.24
CA THR A 63 -8.79 -13.48 -12.66
C THR A 63 -9.55 -14.61 -13.32
N PHE A 64 -10.75 -14.92 -12.84
CA PHE A 64 -11.63 -15.93 -13.45
C PHE A 64 -13.00 -15.31 -13.71
N GLY A 65 -13.33 -15.08 -14.98
CA GLY A 65 -14.57 -14.43 -15.39
C GLY A 65 -14.76 -13.05 -14.75
N THR A 66 -15.94 -12.80 -14.19
CA THR A 66 -16.33 -11.55 -13.51
C THR A 66 -15.93 -11.49 -12.03
N CYS A 67 -15.24 -12.51 -11.51
CA CYS A 67 -14.83 -12.53 -10.11
C CYS A 67 -13.74 -11.49 -9.83
N GLN A 68 -13.75 -10.95 -8.62
CA GLN A 68 -12.71 -10.04 -8.17
C GLN A 68 -11.33 -10.73 -8.25
N PRO A 69 -10.29 -10.03 -8.76
CA PRO A 69 -8.94 -10.58 -8.83
C PRO A 69 -8.46 -11.00 -7.44
N PHE A 70 -7.77 -12.13 -7.36
CA PHE A 70 -7.21 -12.61 -6.10
C PHE A 70 -5.82 -13.24 -6.28
N ILE A 71 -5.06 -13.35 -5.20
CA ILE A 71 -3.79 -14.08 -5.18
C ILE A 71 -3.79 -15.15 -4.10
N ARG A 72 -3.00 -16.21 -4.32
CA ARG A 72 -2.80 -17.28 -3.34
C ARG A 72 -1.64 -16.92 -2.41
N LEU A 73 -1.70 -17.36 -1.16
CA LEU A 73 -0.66 -17.10 -0.16
C LEU A 73 0.73 -17.52 -0.65
N ARG A 74 0.84 -18.70 -1.28
CA ARG A 74 2.10 -19.21 -1.83
C ARG A 74 2.73 -18.26 -2.86
N ASP A 75 1.91 -17.58 -3.65
CA ASP A 75 2.37 -16.72 -4.73
C ASP A 75 2.81 -15.35 -4.15
N VAL A 76 2.12 -14.86 -3.11
CA VAL A 76 2.57 -13.70 -2.32
C VAL A 76 3.93 -13.99 -1.67
N ILE A 77 4.09 -15.14 -1.01
CA ILE A 77 5.35 -15.54 -0.37
C ILE A 77 6.49 -15.59 -1.39
N LYS A 78 6.25 -16.15 -2.58
CA LYS A 78 7.24 -16.20 -3.66
C LYS A 78 7.69 -14.81 -4.09
N VAL A 79 6.74 -13.91 -4.39
CA VAL A 79 7.04 -12.53 -4.81
C VAL A 79 7.87 -11.81 -3.75
N VAL A 80 7.43 -11.91 -2.50
CA VAL A 80 8.13 -11.28 -1.38
C VAL A 80 9.53 -11.85 -1.19
N ALA A 81 9.71 -13.17 -1.31
CA ALA A 81 11.02 -13.79 -1.17
C ALA A 81 12.00 -13.28 -2.24
N CYS A 82 11.53 -13.04 -3.47
CA CYS A 82 12.33 -12.41 -4.53
C CYS A 82 12.73 -10.96 -4.24
N CYS A 83 12.03 -10.28 -3.32
CA CYS A 83 12.32 -8.90 -2.92
C CYS A 83 13.21 -8.83 -1.67
N GLY A 84 13.67 -9.96 -1.13
CA GLY A 84 14.51 -10.01 0.08
C GLY A 84 15.82 -9.24 -0.05
N ASP A 85 16.39 -9.19 -1.25
CA ASP A 85 17.71 -8.59 -1.51
C ASP A 85 17.68 -7.08 -1.80
N ILE A 86 16.50 -6.43 -1.71
CA ILE A 86 16.43 -4.98 -1.91
C ILE A 86 17.15 -4.28 -0.76
N ASN A 87 18.16 -3.48 -1.12
CA ASN A 87 18.99 -2.75 -0.18
C ASN A 87 18.16 -1.81 0.71
N GLU A 88 18.29 -1.96 2.03
CA GLU A 88 17.57 -1.15 3.03
C GLU A 88 17.78 0.35 2.88
N ARG A 89 18.95 0.79 2.42
CA ARG A 89 19.22 2.22 2.18
C ARG A 89 18.29 2.77 1.10
N HIS A 90 18.08 2.01 0.03
CA HIS A 90 17.17 2.41 -1.04
C HIS A 90 15.72 2.42 -0.54
N LEU A 91 15.32 1.44 0.27
CA LEU A 91 13.97 1.41 0.87
C LEU A 91 13.70 2.67 1.71
N LYS A 92 14.67 3.08 2.55
CA LYS A 92 14.55 4.28 3.37
C LYS A 92 14.51 5.56 2.54
N GLN A 93 15.31 5.63 1.46
CA GLN A 93 15.28 6.77 0.54
C GLN A 93 13.94 6.90 -0.17
N VAL A 94 13.38 5.79 -0.66
CA VAL A 94 12.04 5.78 -1.29
C VAL A 94 10.99 6.25 -0.29
N ALA A 95 10.99 5.72 0.93
CA ALA A 95 10.05 6.14 1.97
C ALA A 95 10.15 7.65 2.29
N LEU A 96 11.37 8.19 2.35
CA LEU A 96 11.59 9.61 2.56
C LEU A 96 11.01 10.45 1.40
N LEU A 97 11.30 10.06 0.15
CA LEU A 97 10.77 10.76 -1.03
C LEU A 97 9.24 10.71 -1.08
N GLU A 98 8.63 9.57 -0.76
CA GLU A 98 7.17 9.45 -0.68
C GLU A 98 6.58 10.41 0.35
N SER A 99 7.19 10.51 1.53
CA SER A 99 6.73 11.42 2.58
C SER A 99 6.82 12.88 2.15
N TYR A 100 7.89 13.25 1.43
CA TYR A 100 8.07 14.59 0.86
C TYR A 100 7.01 14.89 -0.20
N LEU A 101 6.77 13.98 -1.14
CA LEU A 101 5.74 14.15 -2.18
C LEU A 101 4.34 14.29 -1.59
N GLU A 102 4.03 13.56 -0.51
CA GLU A 102 2.74 13.69 0.17
C GLU A 102 2.57 15.08 0.82
N GLN A 103 3.63 15.65 1.38
CA GLN A 103 3.61 17.00 1.94
C GLN A 103 3.42 18.06 0.85
N GLU A 104 4.11 17.94 -0.28
CA GLU A 104 3.96 18.85 -1.41
C GLU A 104 2.55 18.77 -2.01
N GLN A 105 1.99 17.56 -2.14
CA GLN A 105 0.62 17.39 -2.61
C GLN A 105 -0.38 18.09 -1.67
N LYS A 106 -0.20 17.97 -0.35
CA LYS A 106 -1.03 18.68 0.64
C LYS A 106 -0.93 20.20 0.53
N LYS A 107 0.26 20.74 0.22
CA LYS A 107 0.43 22.18 -0.02
C LYS A 107 -0.33 22.62 -1.27
N LEU A 108 -0.21 21.87 -2.37
CA LEU A 108 -0.93 22.15 -3.61
C LEU A 108 -2.44 22.08 -3.43
N ASP A 109 -2.96 21.11 -2.66
CA ASP A 109 -4.39 20.99 -2.41
C ASP A 109 -4.92 22.19 -1.62
N LYS A 110 -4.17 22.71 -0.64
CA LYS A 110 -4.52 23.96 0.06
C LYS A 110 -4.57 25.16 -0.88
N GLN A 111 -3.58 25.30 -1.76
CA GLN A 111 -3.58 26.38 -2.76
C GLN A 111 -4.77 26.29 -3.71
N ARG A 112 -5.16 25.08 -4.13
CA ARG A 112 -6.36 24.85 -4.95
C ARG A 112 -7.65 25.22 -4.22
N ILE A 113 -7.75 24.93 -2.93
CA ILE A 113 -8.91 25.33 -2.11
C ILE A 113 -9.01 26.86 -2.05
N LEU A 114 -7.90 27.54 -1.73
CA LEU A 114 -7.86 29.00 -1.68
C LEU A 114 -8.28 29.64 -3.01
N LEU A 115 -7.78 29.11 -4.13
CA LEU A 115 -8.14 29.60 -5.46
C LEU A 115 -9.63 29.43 -5.75
N LYS A 116 -10.24 28.30 -5.35
CA LYS A 116 -11.69 28.09 -5.48
C LYS A 116 -12.48 29.07 -4.62
N GLU A 117 -12.01 29.41 -3.42
CA GLU A 117 -12.66 30.39 -2.54
C GLU A 117 -12.59 31.80 -3.14
N MET A 118 -11.43 32.20 -3.68
CA MET A 118 -11.28 33.48 -4.38
C MET A 118 -12.20 33.56 -5.60
N GLN A 119 -12.28 32.49 -6.40
CA GLN A 119 -13.20 32.43 -7.54
C GLN A 119 -14.66 32.59 -7.10
N LYS A 120 -15.09 31.90 -6.03
CA LYS A 120 -16.44 32.07 -5.47
C LYS A 120 -16.69 33.51 -5.05
N ALA A 121 -15.75 34.14 -4.34
CA ALA A 121 -15.86 35.51 -3.86
C ALA A 121 -16.07 36.52 -5.01
N ILE A 122 -15.42 36.30 -6.16
CA ILE A 122 -15.61 37.13 -7.37
C ILE A 122 -17.05 37.04 -7.89
N PHE A 123 -17.65 35.85 -7.89
CA PHE A 123 -19.02 35.65 -8.37
C PHE A 123 -20.09 36.05 -7.35
N SER A 124 -19.82 35.97 -6.05
CA SER A 124 -20.78 36.34 -4.99
C SER A 124 -20.86 37.84 -4.68
N ASN A 125 -19.95 38.65 -5.23
CA ASN A 125 -19.99 40.12 -5.16
C ASN A 125 -20.67 40.77 -6.38
N ARG A 126 -21.49 40.00 -7.12
CA ARG A 126 -22.46 40.51 -8.12
C ARG A 126 -23.86 40.30 -7.59
#